data_AF-A0A377GP91-F1
#
_entry.id   AF-A0A377GP91-F1
#
_cell.length_a   1.000
_cell.length_b   1.000
_cell.length_c   1.000
_cell.angle_alpha   90.00
_cell.angle_beta   90.00
_cell.angle_gamma   90.00
#
_symmetry.space_group_name_H-M   'P 1'
#
loop_
_entity.id
_entity.type
_entity.pdbx_description
1 polymer ?
#
loop_
_entity_poly.entity_id
_entity_poly.type
_entity_poly.pdbx_seq_one_letter_code
_entity_poly.pdbx_strand_id
1 'polypeptide(L)'
;MKYYEQIISTLLARIAELEKRVTQQAARIAELEKRLNKNSSNSSKPPSSDGLRKPPRTTSLRENGKHKSGGHKGHKGTTLKQVVHADHGVTHKLEECPDCGRSLAKQAAKGIIK
;
A
#
# COMPACT_ATOMS: atom_id res chain seq x y z
N MET A 1 20.16 -15.59 62.43
CA MET A 1 20.65 -14.30 61.89
C MET A 1 21.23 -14.44 60.47
N LYS A 2 22.31 -15.22 60.24
CA LYS A 2 22.92 -15.40 58.90
C LYS A 2 21.97 -15.78 57.75
N TYR A 3 20.98 -16.63 58.00
CA TYR A 3 19.99 -17.04 56.98
C TYR A 3 19.13 -15.88 56.48
N TYR A 4 18.70 -15.00 57.39
CA TYR A 4 17.90 -13.82 57.03
C TYR A 4 18.74 -12.80 56.25
N GLU A 5 20.00 -12.60 56.61
CA GLU A 5 20.93 -11.75 55.86
C GLU A 5 21.15 -12.26 54.43
N GLN A 6 21.33 -13.58 54.27
CA GLN A 6 21.42 -14.19 52.94
C GLN A 6 20.15 -13.98 52.11
N ILE A 7 18.97 -14.19 52.69
CA ILE A 7 17.70 -13.94 51.99
C ILE A 7 17.58 -12.47 51.58
N ILE A 8 17.83 -11.54 52.50
CA ILE A 8 17.75 -10.10 52.23
C ILE A 8 18.71 -9.71 51.10
N SER A 9 19.96 -10.17 51.14
CA SER A 9 20.94 -9.89 50.09
C SER A 9 20.50 -10.41 48.72
N THR A 10 19.91 -11.62 48.68
CA THR A 10 19.44 -12.25 47.44
C THR A 10 18.23 -11.50 46.87
N LEU A 11 17.31 -11.07 47.74
CA LEU A 11 16.14 -10.28 47.33
C LEU A 11 16.56 -8.90 46.82
N LEU A 12 17.49 -8.21 47.48
CA LEU A 12 18.00 -6.92 47.03
C LEU A 12 18.69 -7.04 45.66
N ALA A 13 19.50 -8.07 45.45
CA ALA A 13 20.11 -8.34 44.16
C ALA A 13 19.05 -8.57 43.06
N ARG A 14 17.99 -9.32 43.39
CA ARG A 14 16.89 -9.56 42.46
C ARG A 14 16.09 -8.30 42.14
N ILE A 15 15.83 -7.44 43.13
CA ILE A 15 15.15 -6.15 42.94
C ILE A 15 15.99 -5.26 42.01
N ALA A 16 17.28 -5.11 42.28
CA ALA A 16 18.18 -4.31 41.45
C ALA A 16 18.23 -4.82 39.99
N GLU A 17 18.24 -6.13 39.78
CA GLU A 17 18.18 -6.72 38.45
C GLU A 17 16.85 -6.40 37.74
N LEU A 18 15.73 -6.52 38.46
CA LEU A 18 14.40 -6.23 37.92
C LEU A 18 14.24 -4.75 37.57
N GLU A 19 14.69 -3.84 38.44
CA GLU A 19 14.68 -2.39 38.17
C GLU A 19 15.50 -2.04 36.92
N LYS A 20 16.67 -2.67 36.75
CA LYS A 20 17.49 -2.52 35.54
C LYS A 20 16.75 -3.00 34.29
N ARG A 21 16.05 -4.13 34.36
CA ARG A 21 15.26 -4.64 33.23
C ARG A 21 14.09 -3.73 32.90
N VAL A 22 13.37 -3.24 33.91
CA VAL A 22 12.23 -2.33 33.75
C VAL A 22 12.67 -1.03 33.08
N THR A 23 13.78 -0.44 33.51
CA THR A 23 14.31 0.80 32.91
C THR A 23 14.74 0.60 31.46
N GLN A 24 15.41 -0.51 31.14
CA GLN A 24 15.79 -0.86 29.77
C GLN A 24 14.56 -1.08 28.87
N GLN A 25 13.56 -1.79 29.37
CA GLN A 25 12.31 -2.03 28.65
C GLN A 25 11.54 -0.74 28.42
N ALA A 26 11.41 0.11 29.44
CA ALA A 26 10.75 1.42 29.33
C ALA A 26 11.42 2.31 28.27
N ALA A 27 12.76 2.37 28.27
CA ALA A 27 13.51 3.10 27.25
C ALA A 27 13.25 2.56 25.84
N ARG A 28 13.22 1.23 25.69
CA ARG A 28 12.95 0.60 24.40
C ARG A 28 11.53 0.82 23.91
N ILE A 29 10.55 0.73 24.81
CA ILE A 29 9.13 1.01 24.50
C ILE A 29 9.00 2.45 24.04
N ALA A 30 9.54 3.42 24.79
CA ALA A 30 9.49 4.83 24.42
C ALA A 30 10.13 5.11 23.05
N GLU A 31 11.24 4.45 22.72
CA GLU A 31 11.86 4.56 21.39
C GLU A 31 10.96 3.99 20.28
N LEU A 32 10.38 2.81 20.50
CA LEU A 32 9.48 2.16 19.53
C LEU A 32 8.21 2.98 19.32
N GLU A 33 7.60 3.50 20.38
CA GLU A 33 6.44 4.39 20.31
C GLU A 33 6.75 5.66 19.53
N LYS A 34 7.91 6.29 19.79
CA LYS A 34 8.38 7.45 19.00
C LYS A 34 8.52 7.11 17.52
N ARG A 35 9.00 5.91 17.17
CA ARG A 35 9.11 5.46 15.77
C ARG A 35 7.74 5.22 15.14
N LEU A 36 6.81 4.62 15.87
CA LEU A 36 5.45 4.32 15.39
C LEU A 36 4.60 5.58 15.21
N ASN A 37 4.78 6.60 16.06
CA ASN A 37 4.06 7.86 15.97
C ASN A 37 4.58 8.78 14.84
N LYS A 38 5.68 8.44 14.16
CA LYS A 38 6.16 9.21 13.00
C LYS A 38 5.35 8.90 11.76
N ASN A 39 4.72 9.93 11.21
CA ASN A 39 3.97 9.90 9.95
C ASN A 39 4.39 11.07 9.04
N SER A 40 3.82 11.17 7.85
CA SER A 40 4.14 12.26 6.91
C SER A 40 3.84 13.66 7.45
N SER A 41 2.93 13.82 8.41
CA SER A 41 2.62 15.15 8.97
C SER A 41 3.65 15.66 9.97
N ASN A 42 4.40 14.76 10.64
CA ASN A 42 5.32 15.14 11.71
C ASN A 42 6.79 14.68 11.50
N SER A 43 7.13 14.09 10.35
CA SER A 43 8.47 13.53 10.13
C SER A 43 9.16 13.91 8.82
N SER A 44 8.67 14.94 8.10
CA SER A 44 9.17 15.39 6.79
C SER A 44 9.20 14.29 5.69
N LYS A 45 8.62 13.12 5.96
CA LYS A 45 8.44 12.04 4.99
C LYS A 45 7.32 12.41 4.03
N PRO A 46 7.41 12.03 2.74
CA PRO A 46 6.32 12.28 1.81
C PRO A 46 5.06 11.48 2.21
N PRO A 47 3.84 12.02 1.98
CA PRO A 47 2.58 11.33 2.30
C PRO A 47 2.39 9.97 1.62
N SER A 48 3.14 9.70 0.55
CA SER A 48 3.17 8.38 -0.11
C SER A 48 3.75 7.29 0.80
N SER A 49 4.68 7.62 1.71
CA SER A 49 5.32 6.67 2.62
C SER A 49 4.40 6.13 3.72
N ASP A 50 3.29 6.82 4.02
CA ASP A 50 2.30 6.38 5.02
C ASP A 50 1.37 5.26 4.49
N GLY A 51 1.47 4.90 3.20
CA GLY A 51 0.71 3.81 2.60
C GLY A 51 -0.81 4.03 2.67
N LEU A 52 -1.56 2.99 3.06
CA LEU A 52 -3.03 3.05 3.24
C LEU A 52 -3.46 3.61 4.59
N ARG A 53 -2.53 3.80 5.54
CA ARG A 53 -2.82 4.40 6.85
C ARG A 53 -3.00 5.91 6.77
N LYS A 54 -2.59 6.53 5.64
CA LYS A 54 -2.74 7.97 5.45
C LYS A 54 -4.23 8.34 5.41
N PRO A 55 -4.63 9.40 6.12
CA PRO A 55 -5.99 9.91 5.97
C PRO A 55 -6.21 10.38 4.52
N PRO A 56 -7.45 10.29 4.00
CA PRO A 56 -7.76 10.83 2.69
C PRO A 56 -7.38 12.31 2.65
N ARG A 57 -6.58 12.71 1.64
CA ARG A 57 -6.17 14.12 1.47
C ARG A 57 -7.36 15.05 1.29
N THR A 58 -8.42 14.55 0.66
CA THR A 58 -9.67 15.28 0.42
C THR A 58 -10.83 14.36 0.73
N THR A 59 -11.73 14.81 1.59
CA THR A 59 -13.08 14.27 1.67
C THR A 59 -13.98 15.11 0.77
N SER A 60 -14.78 14.46 -0.07
CA SER A 60 -15.78 15.18 -0.86
C SER A 60 -16.80 15.79 0.10
N LEU A 61 -16.92 17.12 0.10
CA LEU A 61 -18.00 17.82 0.80
C LEU A 61 -19.34 17.73 0.05
N ARG A 62 -19.34 17.19 -1.18
CA ARG A 62 -20.57 16.98 -1.94
C ARG A 62 -21.40 15.87 -1.31
N GLU A 63 -22.69 16.10 -1.20
CA GLU A 63 -23.65 15.05 -0.92
C GLU A 63 -23.56 13.93 -1.97
N ASN A 64 -23.81 12.70 -1.55
CA ASN A 64 -23.88 11.58 -2.47
C ASN A 64 -24.96 11.84 -3.53
N GLY A 65 -24.65 11.54 -4.79
CA GLY A 65 -25.56 11.75 -5.90
C GLY A 65 -26.89 11.00 -5.67
N LYS A 66 -28.01 11.73 -5.72
CA LYS A 66 -29.37 11.16 -5.58
C LYS A 66 -29.78 10.30 -6.78
N HIS A 67 -29.01 10.36 -7.86
CA HIS A 67 -29.28 9.64 -9.10
C HIS A 67 -28.36 8.43 -9.25
N LYS A 68 -28.93 7.32 -9.73
CA LYS A 68 -28.17 6.13 -10.07
C LYS A 68 -27.16 6.45 -11.16
N SER A 69 -25.95 5.91 -11.04
CA SER A 69 -24.95 5.94 -12.11
C SER A 69 -25.50 5.23 -13.35
N GLY A 70 -25.47 5.88 -14.50
CA GLY A 70 -25.94 5.34 -15.77
C GLY A 70 -26.67 6.38 -16.63
N GLY A 71 -27.17 5.94 -17.79
CA GLY A 71 -27.99 6.78 -18.65
C GLY A 71 -29.33 7.16 -18.01
N HIS A 72 -29.94 8.25 -18.48
CA HIS A 72 -31.28 8.65 -18.03
C HIS A 72 -32.32 7.55 -18.30
N LYS A 73 -33.35 7.51 -17.46
CA LYS A 73 -34.47 6.55 -17.59
C LYS A 73 -35.08 6.67 -18.98
N GLY A 74 -35.09 5.57 -19.74
CA GLY A 74 -35.63 5.51 -21.11
C GLY A 74 -34.57 5.55 -22.22
N HIS A 75 -33.31 5.90 -21.92
CA HIS A 75 -32.23 5.79 -22.90
C HIS A 75 -31.78 4.33 -23.02
N LYS A 76 -31.85 3.80 -24.25
CA LYS A 76 -31.22 2.52 -24.57
C LYS A 76 -29.70 2.71 -24.53
N GLY A 77 -29.02 1.93 -23.69
CA GLY A 77 -27.56 1.93 -23.66
C GLY A 77 -26.99 1.41 -24.99
N THR A 78 -25.98 2.08 -25.52
CA THR A 78 -25.20 1.66 -26.69
C THR A 78 -23.92 0.91 -26.31
N THR A 79 -23.74 0.60 -25.02
CA THR A 79 -22.56 -0.09 -24.52
C THR A 79 -22.40 -1.42 -25.23
N LEU A 80 -21.24 -1.60 -25.89
CA LEU A 80 -20.87 -2.87 -26.50
C LEU A 80 -20.84 -3.96 -25.42
N LYS A 81 -21.48 -5.09 -25.71
CA LYS A 81 -21.42 -6.26 -24.83
C LYS A 81 -20.10 -6.98 -25.05
N GLN A 82 -19.55 -7.59 -24.00
CA GLN A 82 -18.49 -8.58 -24.19
C GLN A 82 -19.07 -9.76 -25.01
N VAL A 83 -18.47 -9.99 -26.17
CA VAL A 83 -18.80 -11.06 -27.10
C VAL A 83 -17.54 -11.85 -27.41
N VAL A 84 -17.68 -13.14 -27.68
CA VAL A 84 -16.54 -14.03 -27.97
C VAL A 84 -15.86 -13.63 -29.30
N HIS A 85 -16.65 -13.16 -30.25
CA HIS A 85 -16.19 -12.71 -31.56
C HIS A 85 -16.71 -11.29 -31.82
N ALA A 86 -15.81 -10.37 -32.14
CA ALA A 86 -16.18 -9.00 -32.51
C ALA A 86 -16.70 -8.97 -33.95
N ASP A 87 -17.66 -8.07 -34.23
CA ASP A 87 -18.21 -7.88 -35.58
C ASP A 87 -17.16 -7.36 -36.57
N HIS A 88 -16.20 -6.58 -36.08
CA HIS A 88 -15.08 -6.06 -36.85
C HIS A 88 -13.75 -6.23 -36.09
N GLY A 89 -12.79 -6.85 -36.75
CA GLY A 89 -11.40 -6.94 -36.29
C GLY A 89 -10.47 -6.25 -37.27
N VAL A 90 -9.67 -5.30 -36.79
CA VAL A 90 -8.62 -4.65 -37.59
C VAL A 90 -7.28 -5.21 -37.15
N THR A 91 -6.53 -5.80 -38.08
CA THR A 91 -5.17 -6.28 -37.81
C THR A 91 -4.18 -5.14 -38.06
N HIS A 92 -3.54 -4.67 -37.00
CA HIS A 92 -2.44 -3.72 -37.10
C HIS A 92 -1.12 -4.47 -37.20
N LYS A 93 -0.45 -4.35 -38.35
CA LYS A 93 0.90 -4.90 -38.56
C LYS A 93 1.93 -3.85 -38.20
N LEU A 94 3.01 -4.27 -37.55
CA LEU A 94 4.16 -3.42 -37.35
C LEU A 94 4.96 -3.35 -38.65
N GLU A 95 5.24 -2.13 -39.12
CA GLU A 95 6.09 -1.89 -40.28
C GLU A 95 7.57 -1.85 -39.89
N GLU A 96 7.87 -1.57 -38.62
CA GLU A 96 9.22 -1.45 -38.07
C GLU A 96 9.32 -2.09 -36.68
N CYS A 97 10.49 -2.61 -36.34
CA CYS A 97 10.78 -3.19 -35.03
C CYS A 97 10.96 -2.08 -33.98
N PRO A 98 10.21 -2.09 -32.86
CA PRO A 98 10.33 -1.04 -31.84
C PRO A 98 11.69 -1.04 -31.11
N ASP A 99 12.38 -2.17 -31.07
CA ASP A 99 13.66 -2.29 -30.35
C ASP A 99 14.88 -1.91 -31.19
N CYS A 100 14.83 -2.11 -32.51
CA CYS A 100 15.99 -1.90 -33.39
C CYS A 100 15.72 -1.09 -34.67
N GLY A 101 14.48 -0.67 -34.92
CA GLY A 101 14.10 0.20 -36.05
C GLY A 101 14.17 -0.43 -37.44
N ARG A 102 14.44 -1.74 -37.55
CA ARG A 102 14.47 -2.42 -38.86
C ARG A 102 13.07 -2.60 -39.43
N SER A 103 12.94 -2.48 -40.75
CA SER A 103 11.70 -2.71 -41.46
C SER A 103 11.25 -4.18 -41.38
N LEU A 104 9.98 -4.35 -41.01
CA LEU A 104 9.25 -5.60 -40.93
C LEU A 104 8.30 -5.79 -42.12
N ALA A 105 8.27 -4.87 -43.09
CA ALA A 105 7.32 -4.88 -44.21
C ALA A 105 7.32 -6.19 -45.04
N LYS A 106 8.44 -6.91 -45.06
CA LYS A 106 8.60 -8.19 -45.77
C LYS A 106 8.66 -9.41 -44.85
N GLN A 107 8.45 -9.24 -43.55
CA GLN A 107 8.48 -10.33 -42.58
C GLN A 107 7.07 -10.84 -42.29
N ALA A 108 6.92 -12.17 -42.24
CA ALA A 108 5.66 -12.79 -41.86
C ALA A 108 5.40 -12.59 -40.37
N ALA A 109 4.17 -12.19 -40.02
CA ALA A 109 3.75 -12.07 -38.63
C ALA A 109 3.75 -13.47 -37.97
N LYS A 110 4.46 -13.60 -36.85
CA LYS A 110 4.57 -14.86 -36.11
C LYS A 110 3.42 -15.08 -35.11
N GLY A 111 2.70 -14.03 -34.74
CA GLY A 111 1.62 -14.10 -33.76
C GLY A 111 0.97 -12.75 -33.52
N ILE A 112 -0.11 -12.78 -32.74
CA ILE A 112 -0.85 -11.59 -32.28
C ILE A 112 -0.71 -11.53 -30.76
N ILE A 113 -0.27 -10.38 -30.25
CA ILE A 113 -0.28 -10.10 -28.82
C ILE A 113 -1.65 -9.48 -28.52
N LYS A 114 -2.40 -10.08 -27.57
CA LYS A 114 -3.66 -9.55 -27.05
C LYS A 114 -3.42 -8.88 -25.70
#